data_AF-A0A8J2RFW0-F1
#
_entry.id   AF-A0A8J2RFW0-F1
#
_cell.length_a   1.000
_cell.length_b   1.000
_cell.length_c   1.000
_cell.angle_alpha   90.00
_cell.angle_beta   90.00
_cell.angle_gamma   90.00
#
_symmetry.space_group_name_H-M   'P 1'
#
loop_
_entity.id
_entity.type
_entity.pdbx_description
1 polymer ?
#
loop_
_entity_poly.entity_id
_entity_poly.type
_entity_poly.pdbx_seq_one_letter_code
_entity_poly.pdbx_strand_id
1 'polypeptide(L)'
;MTNSGQTNAALNLDEDVEMNQHQEENLPDKIQITQTNQNALLYSVDDVPPWHLSCLLGFQHYLMMFGGTISVPFILTPALCIEENDPVRSAIVSTIIFVSGIITLLQCTLGVRLPIVQGGTFAFLVPTFAILNLPEWKCPAPDIMANMTYEDKTELWQLRMREVQGAIVVASVFQFAIGVFGIVGLILRFITPLTIAPAIVMVGLSLFGAAGNMAGKHWGISGLTIFLVIVFSQYLKNVKCPLPTFRKGSGWGVKKLDIFTLLPVLLSIVLVWTLCAILTVSDAFQTGSPARTDNKINILYEAPWFRFPYPCQ
;
A
#
# COMPACT_ATOMS: atom_id res chain seq x y z
N MET A 1 55.35 20.74 -31.12
CA MET A 1 53.92 20.46 -31.31
C MET A 1 53.48 19.52 -30.19
N THR A 2 53.54 20.02 -28.95
CA THR A 2 52.43 20.54 -28.12
C THR A 2 51.48 19.44 -27.63
N ASN A 3 51.51 19.33 -26.30
CA ASN A 3 51.14 18.25 -25.39
C ASN A 3 49.68 18.36 -24.90
N SER A 4 49.20 17.31 -24.20
CA SER A 4 48.13 17.28 -23.17
C SER A 4 46.69 17.65 -23.60
N GLY A 5 45.58 17.11 -23.09
CA GLY A 5 45.30 16.24 -21.95
C GLY A 5 43.86 16.52 -21.48
N GLN A 6 43.05 15.46 -21.32
CA GLN A 6 41.90 15.25 -20.41
C GLN A 6 40.78 16.30 -20.15
N THR A 7 39.58 15.72 -19.93
CA THR A 7 38.52 16.02 -18.93
C THR A 7 37.32 16.95 -19.21
N ASN A 8 36.14 16.32 -19.13
CA ASN A 8 34.94 16.63 -18.32
C ASN A 8 33.97 17.80 -18.63
N ALA A 9 32.71 17.40 -18.80
CA ALA A 9 31.52 17.81 -18.04
C ALA A 9 30.85 19.20 -18.23
N ALA A 10 29.50 19.10 -18.23
CA ALA A 10 28.55 19.89 -17.44
C ALA A 10 28.02 21.25 -17.94
N LEU A 11 26.67 21.36 -17.84
CA LEU A 11 25.85 22.54 -17.42
C LEU A 11 25.92 23.78 -18.34
N ASN A 12 24.99 24.71 -18.49
CA ASN A 12 23.72 25.16 -17.87
C ASN A 12 23.09 26.11 -18.93
N LEU A 13 21.76 26.16 -19.10
CA LEU A 13 20.81 27.04 -18.39
C LEU A 13 21.18 28.54 -18.36
N ASP A 14 20.26 29.30 -18.94
CA ASP A 14 19.85 30.68 -18.64
C ASP A 14 20.82 31.83 -18.96
N GLU A 15 20.48 32.55 -20.04
CA GLU A 15 20.61 34.00 -20.16
C GLU A 15 19.46 34.54 -21.04
N ASP A 16 18.36 34.87 -20.37
CA ASP A 16 17.82 36.22 -20.27
C ASP A 16 17.47 37.07 -21.54
N VAL A 17 16.21 37.52 -21.51
CA VAL A 17 15.77 38.93 -21.68
C VAL A 17 15.32 39.42 -23.08
N GLU A 18 13.99 39.46 -23.18
CA GLU A 18 13.12 40.55 -23.68
C GLU A 18 13.14 41.07 -25.13
N MET A 19 11.91 41.40 -25.54
CA MET A 19 11.50 42.40 -26.53
C MET A 19 11.62 42.05 -28.01
N ASN A 20 10.46 41.73 -28.59
CA ASN A 20 9.96 42.45 -29.78
C ASN A 20 8.43 42.30 -29.88
N GLN A 21 7.72 43.33 -29.42
CA GLN A 21 6.37 43.66 -29.87
C GLN A 21 6.47 44.40 -31.21
N HIS A 22 5.43 44.21 -32.04
CA HIS A 22 5.19 44.73 -33.40
C HIS A 22 5.57 43.79 -34.55
N GLN A 23 4.60 43.04 -35.06
CA GLN A 23 3.96 43.32 -36.35
C GLN A 23 2.76 42.36 -36.51
N GLU A 24 1.55 42.92 -36.54
CA GLU A 24 0.31 42.21 -36.81
C GLU A 24 0.07 42.27 -38.32
N GLU A 25 0.17 41.13 -39.03
CA GLU A 25 -0.26 41.05 -40.42
C GLU A 25 -1.02 39.73 -40.66
N ASN A 26 -2.24 39.89 -41.21
CA ASN A 26 -3.29 38.89 -41.33
C ASN A 26 -2.96 37.76 -42.34
N LEU A 27 -3.14 36.50 -41.93
CA LEU A 27 -3.44 35.38 -42.84
C LEU A 27 -4.28 34.31 -42.10
N PRO A 28 -5.39 33.79 -42.70
CA PRO A 28 -6.36 32.97 -41.98
C PRO A 28 -6.00 31.47 -41.95
N ASP A 29 -6.63 30.76 -41.01
CA ASP A 29 -6.66 29.31 -40.81
C ASP A 29 -5.34 28.61 -40.47
N LYS A 30 -4.77 28.97 -39.32
CA LYS A 30 -3.92 28.03 -38.58
C LYS A 30 -4.80 26.91 -38.05
N ILE A 31 -4.74 25.76 -38.72
CA ILE A 31 -5.07 24.45 -38.14
C ILE A 31 -4.30 24.39 -36.81
N GLN A 32 -4.99 24.72 -35.71
CA GLN A 32 -4.50 24.38 -34.40
C GLN A 32 -4.62 22.87 -34.31
N ILE A 33 -3.55 22.19 -34.67
CA ILE A 33 -3.27 20.85 -34.17
C ILE A 33 -3.24 21.03 -32.66
N THR A 34 -4.38 20.80 -32.01
CA THR A 34 -4.43 20.57 -30.58
C THR A 34 -3.54 19.36 -30.36
N GLN A 35 -2.28 19.61 -30.01
CA GLN A 35 -1.46 18.61 -29.36
C GLN A 35 -2.19 18.29 -28.07
N THR A 36 -3.08 17.30 -28.12
CA THR A 36 -3.60 16.64 -26.94
C THR A 36 -2.39 16.14 -26.18
N ASN A 37 -2.00 16.90 -25.15
CA ASN A 37 -1.05 16.47 -24.16
C ASN A 37 -1.55 15.13 -23.62
N GLN A 38 -0.94 14.03 -24.06
CA GLN A 38 -1.33 12.67 -23.66
C GLN A 38 -1.10 12.39 -22.17
N ASN A 39 -0.54 13.37 -21.43
CA ASN A 39 -0.25 13.32 -20.00
C ASN A 39 -0.98 14.41 -19.20
N ALA A 40 -2.04 15.03 -19.74
CA ALA A 40 -2.85 15.96 -18.95
C ALA A 40 -3.59 15.20 -17.82
N LEU A 41 -3.39 15.61 -16.57
CA LEU A 41 -4.13 15.09 -15.42
C LEU A 41 -5.63 15.28 -15.66
N LEU A 42 -6.42 14.21 -15.49
CA LEU A 42 -7.87 14.25 -15.69
C LEU A 42 -8.57 15.15 -14.66
N TYR A 43 -7.99 15.25 -13.47
CA TYR A 43 -8.42 16.10 -12.37
C TYR A 43 -7.20 16.71 -11.69
N SER A 44 -7.27 18.00 -11.37
CA SER A 44 -6.35 18.69 -10.47
C SER A 44 -6.66 18.35 -9.01
N VAL A 45 -5.75 18.73 -8.09
CA VAL A 45 -5.88 18.44 -6.65
C VAL A 45 -7.09 19.13 -6.03
N ASP A 46 -7.42 20.34 -6.51
CA ASP A 46 -8.55 21.15 -6.02
C ASP A 46 -9.87 20.86 -6.75
N ASP A 47 -9.86 19.99 -7.77
CA ASP A 47 -11.06 19.68 -8.53
C ASP A 47 -11.99 18.74 -7.75
N VAL A 48 -13.29 19.03 -7.78
CA VAL A 48 -14.32 18.22 -7.14
C VAL A 48 -15.10 17.44 -8.21
N PRO A 49 -14.76 16.16 -8.47
CA PRO A 49 -15.50 15.34 -9.41
C PRO A 49 -16.95 15.09 -8.96
N PRO A 50 -17.84 14.69 -9.88
CA PRO A 50 -19.20 14.28 -9.52
C PRO A 50 -19.19 13.20 -8.44
N TRP A 51 -20.07 13.31 -7.43
CA TRP A 51 -20.06 12.47 -6.22
C TRP A 51 -19.95 10.95 -6.49
N HIS A 52 -20.62 10.45 -7.52
CA HIS A 52 -20.60 9.03 -7.89
C HIS A 52 -19.22 8.59 -8.40
N LEU A 53 -18.53 9.46 -9.15
CA LEU A 53 -17.18 9.22 -9.62
C LEU A 53 -16.19 9.35 -8.46
N SER A 54 -16.39 10.31 -7.56
CA SER A 54 -15.58 10.46 -6.34
C SER A 54 -15.66 9.22 -5.45
N CYS A 55 -16.86 8.65 -5.26
CA CYS A 55 -17.02 7.38 -4.53
C CYS A 55 -16.26 6.23 -5.20
N LEU A 56 -16.33 6.12 -6.54
CA LEU A 56 -15.65 5.07 -7.29
C LEU A 56 -14.12 5.22 -7.23
N LEU A 57 -13.61 6.43 -7.42
CA LEU A 57 -12.18 6.74 -7.33
C LEU A 57 -11.65 6.54 -5.90
N GLY A 58 -12.42 6.96 -4.89
CA GLY A 58 -12.08 6.72 -3.48
C GLY A 58 -12.01 5.23 -3.14
N PHE A 59 -12.97 4.44 -3.63
CA PHE A 59 -12.94 2.99 -3.50
C PHE A 59 -11.72 2.38 -4.21
N GLN A 60 -11.36 2.87 -5.39
CA GLN A 60 -10.15 2.45 -6.10
C GLN A 60 -8.88 2.74 -5.27
N HIS A 61 -8.75 3.94 -4.70
CA HIS A 61 -7.62 4.29 -3.84
C HIS A 61 -7.52 3.40 -2.60
N TYR A 62 -8.65 3.11 -1.97
CA TYR A 62 -8.72 2.16 -0.86
C TYR A 62 -8.20 0.77 -1.28
N LEU A 63 -8.69 0.24 -2.40
CA LEU A 63 -8.30 -1.09 -2.88
C LEU A 63 -6.81 -1.19 -3.24
N MET A 64 -6.21 -0.11 -3.75
CA MET A 64 -4.77 -0.07 -4.05
C MET A 64 -3.92 -0.10 -2.77
N MET A 65 -4.37 0.57 -1.70
CA MET A 65 -3.65 0.61 -0.42
C MET A 65 -3.87 -0.66 0.42
N PHE A 66 -5.03 -1.30 0.28
CA PHE A 66 -5.45 -2.49 1.03
C PHE A 66 -4.36 -3.56 1.15
N GLY A 67 -3.70 -3.91 0.04
CA GLY A 67 -2.66 -4.95 0.03
C GLY A 67 -1.46 -4.60 0.92
N GLY A 68 -0.97 -3.37 0.85
CA GLY A 68 0.14 -2.90 1.68
C GLY A 68 -0.22 -2.82 3.16
N THR A 69 -1.39 -2.24 3.47
CA THR A 69 -1.86 -2.05 4.85
C THR A 69 -2.11 -3.38 5.55
N ILE A 70 -2.62 -4.40 4.86
CA ILE A 70 -2.86 -5.74 5.43
C ILE A 70 -1.57 -6.53 5.60
N SER A 71 -0.58 -6.32 4.74
CA SER A 71 0.68 -7.06 4.83
C SER A 71 1.39 -6.81 6.16
N VAL A 72 1.34 -5.59 6.70
CA VAL A 72 1.96 -5.21 7.98
C VAL A 72 1.50 -6.09 9.15
N PRO A 73 0.20 -6.16 9.53
CA PRO A 73 -0.26 -7.01 10.62
C PRO A 73 -0.08 -8.50 10.31
N PHE A 74 -0.16 -8.93 9.05
CA PHE A 74 0.08 -10.33 8.70
C PHE A 74 1.53 -10.78 8.93
N ILE A 75 2.49 -9.88 8.73
CA ILE A 75 3.90 -10.11 8.99
C ILE A 75 4.22 -9.97 10.50
N LEU A 76 3.54 -9.07 11.20
CA LEU A 76 3.78 -8.79 12.62
C LEU A 76 3.15 -9.82 13.57
N THR A 77 1.94 -10.30 13.28
CA THR A 77 1.16 -11.18 14.17
C THR A 77 1.89 -12.45 14.65
N PRO A 78 2.68 -13.17 13.82
CA PRO A 78 3.46 -14.30 14.31
C PRO A 78 4.53 -13.92 15.34
N ALA A 79 5.12 -12.72 15.22
CA ALA A 79 6.11 -12.23 16.18
C ALA A 79 5.49 -11.73 17.49
N LEU A 80 4.18 -11.43 17.49
CA LEU A 80 3.39 -11.14 18.68
C LEU A 80 2.85 -12.42 19.36
N CYS A 81 3.24 -13.61 18.88
CA CYS A 81 2.78 -14.91 19.35
C CYS A 81 1.27 -15.16 19.15
N ILE A 82 0.69 -14.56 18.10
CA ILE A 82 -0.71 -14.77 17.72
C ILE A 82 -0.79 -15.91 16.72
N GLU A 83 -1.64 -16.90 16.99
CA GLU A 83 -1.84 -18.08 16.13
C GLU A 83 -2.52 -17.71 14.80
N GLU A 84 -2.32 -18.52 13.75
CA GLU A 84 -2.81 -18.18 12.41
C GLU A 84 -4.34 -18.19 12.26
N ASN A 85 -5.01 -18.94 13.12
CA ASN A 85 -6.46 -19.12 13.15
C ASN A 85 -7.15 -18.28 14.22
N ASP A 86 -6.38 -17.48 14.97
CA ASP A 86 -6.90 -16.67 16.05
C ASP A 86 -7.76 -15.50 15.49
N PRO A 87 -9.01 -15.31 15.96
CA PRO A 87 -9.85 -14.18 15.55
C PRO A 87 -9.20 -12.82 15.85
N VAL A 88 -8.29 -12.71 16.83
CA VAL A 88 -7.53 -11.50 17.15
C VAL A 88 -6.74 -10.99 15.94
N ARG A 89 -6.24 -11.86 15.07
CA ARG A 89 -5.54 -11.45 13.85
C ARG A 89 -6.42 -10.58 12.96
N SER A 90 -7.69 -10.96 12.78
CA SER A 90 -8.66 -10.20 11.99
C SER A 90 -9.01 -8.87 12.67
N ALA A 91 -9.03 -8.85 14.00
CA ALA A 91 -9.26 -7.63 14.77
C ALA A 91 -8.14 -6.61 14.58
N ILE A 92 -6.87 -7.02 14.62
CA ILE A 92 -5.72 -6.13 14.36
C ILE A 92 -5.79 -5.57 12.94
N VAL A 93 -6.13 -6.42 11.95
CA VAL A 93 -6.32 -5.99 10.55
C VAL A 93 -7.45 -4.96 10.43
N SER A 94 -8.60 -5.17 11.07
CA SER A 94 -9.70 -4.20 11.06
C SER A 94 -9.31 -2.88 11.72
N THR A 95 -8.52 -2.95 12.81
CA THR A 95 -8.06 -1.78 13.56
C THR A 95 -7.13 -0.91 12.73
N ILE A 96 -6.13 -1.51 12.07
CA ILE A 96 -5.19 -0.73 11.25
C ILE A 96 -5.89 -0.05 10.06
N ILE A 97 -6.87 -0.71 9.43
CA ILE A 97 -7.66 -0.13 8.33
C ILE A 97 -8.55 1.02 8.84
N PHE A 98 -9.23 0.82 9.97
CA PHE A 98 -10.11 1.82 10.56
C PHE A 98 -9.33 3.08 10.98
N VAL A 99 -8.23 2.90 11.73
CA VAL A 99 -7.38 4.00 12.17
C VAL A 99 -6.73 4.69 10.98
N SER A 100 -6.25 3.95 9.97
CA SER A 100 -5.75 4.48 8.68
C SER A 100 -6.75 5.42 8.00
N GLY A 101 -8.03 5.07 7.98
CA GLY A 101 -9.10 5.93 7.47
C GLY A 101 -9.24 7.23 8.26
N ILE A 102 -9.26 7.16 9.60
CA ILE A 102 -9.35 8.34 10.47
C ILE A 102 -8.17 9.28 10.25
N ILE A 103 -6.93 8.75 10.25
CA ILE A 103 -5.73 9.58 10.08
C ILE A 103 -5.63 10.14 8.65
N THR A 104 -6.16 9.46 7.65
CA THR A 104 -6.24 9.98 6.27
C THR A 104 -7.20 11.16 6.21
N LEU A 105 -8.38 11.06 6.84
CA LEU A 105 -9.32 12.17 6.94
C LEU A 105 -8.70 13.35 7.69
N LEU A 106 -7.98 13.09 8.78
CA LEU A 106 -7.27 14.11 9.55
C LEU A 106 -6.19 14.80 8.71
N GLN A 107 -5.41 14.03 7.95
CA GLN A 107 -4.35 14.53 7.05
C GLN A 107 -4.92 15.44 5.95
N CYS A 108 -6.06 15.06 5.37
CA CYS A 108 -6.72 15.84 4.32
C CYS A 108 -7.45 17.08 4.84
N THR A 109 -7.89 17.11 6.10
CA THR A 109 -8.66 18.24 6.67
C THR A 109 -7.81 19.20 7.48
N LEU A 110 -7.09 18.70 8.49
CA LEU A 110 -6.28 19.48 9.44
C LEU A 110 -4.78 19.42 9.17
N GLY A 111 -4.31 18.37 8.49
CA GLY A 111 -2.90 18.18 8.15
C GLY A 111 -2.44 19.08 7.00
N VAL A 112 -1.71 18.50 6.06
CA VAL A 112 -1.13 19.24 4.91
C VAL A 112 -2.20 19.57 3.86
N ARG A 113 -3.44 19.10 4.02
CA ARG A 113 -4.56 19.29 3.07
C ARG A 113 -4.29 18.77 1.66
N LEU A 114 -3.38 17.80 1.58
CA LEU A 114 -3.09 17.06 0.35
C LEU A 114 -3.74 15.68 0.44
N PRO A 115 -4.18 15.10 -0.70
CA PRO A 115 -4.80 13.78 -0.76
C PRO A 115 -3.75 12.68 -0.57
N ILE A 116 -3.25 12.54 0.67
CA ILE A 116 -2.23 11.57 1.05
C ILE A 116 -2.91 10.48 1.87
N VAL A 117 -3.04 9.29 1.28
CA VAL A 117 -3.56 8.12 1.99
C VAL A 117 -2.52 7.65 3.00
N GLN A 118 -2.93 7.56 4.26
CA GLN A 118 -2.08 7.16 5.37
C GLN A 118 -2.28 5.68 5.67
N GLY A 119 -1.23 4.98 6.11
CA GLY A 119 -1.29 3.55 6.44
C GLY A 119 -0.10 3.10 7.26
N GLY A 120 -0.07 1.80 7.61
CA GLY A 120 1.07 1.21 8.30
C GLY A 120 2.35 1.29 7.47
N THR A 121 3.46 1.66 8.10
CA THR A 121 4.77 1.74 7.43
C THR A 121 5.62 0.50 7.70
N PHE A 122 6.17 -0.06 6.63
CA PHE A 122 7.13 -1.16 6.71
C PHE A 122 8.45 -0.78 7.40
N ALA A 123 8.77 0.51 7.47
CA ALA A 123 9.98 1.00 8.13
C ALA A 123 10.02 0.67 9.63
N PHE A 124 8.86 0.54 10.28
CA PHE A 124 8.80 0.16 11.69
C PHE A 124 8.90 -1.34 11.94
N LEU A 125 8.75 -2.20 10.92
CA LEU A 125 8.82 -3.65 11.13
C LEU A 125 10.21 -4.10 11.59
N VAL A 126 11.28 -3.55 11.03
CA VAL A 126 12.65 -3.89 11.42
C VAL A 126 12.93 -3.59 12.91
N PRO A 127 12.71 -2.36 13.41
CA PRO A 127 12.89 -2.08 14.84
C PRO A 127 11.90 -2.84 15.73
N THR A 128 10.66 -3.05 15.29
CA THR A 128 9.70 -3.88 16.03
C THR A 128 10.20 -5.33 16.18
N PHE A 129 10.72 -5.94 15.13
CA PHE A 129 11.31 -7.28 15.22
C PHE A 129 12.57 -7.29 16.09
N ALA A 130 13.37 -6.22 16.10
CA ALA A 130 14.51 -6.12 17.01
C ALA A 130 14.07 -6.14 18.48
N ILE A 131 12.99 -5.42 18.84
CA ILE A 131 12.40 -5.44 20.18
C ILE A 131 11.87 -6.84 20.51
N LEU A 132 11.08 -7.45 19.62
CA LEU A 132 10.43 -8.75 19.87
C LEU A 132 11.42 -9.93 19.91
N ASN A 133 12.63 -9.77 19.40
CA ASN A 133 13.69 -10.79 19.47
C ASN A 133 14.50 -10.76 20.77
N LEU A 134 14.29 -9.77 21.65
CA LEU A 134 14.90 -9.74 22.98
C LEU A 134 14.48 -10.99 23.79
N PRO A 135 15.34 -11.51 24.67
CA PRO A 135 15.06 -12.72 25.44
C PRO A 135 13.79 -12.63 26.30
N GLU A 136 13.43 -11.43 26.73
CA GLU A 136 12.22 -11.13 27.49
C GLU A 136 10.93 -11.29 26.66
N TRP A 137 10.98 -11.00 25.35
CA TRP A 137 9.81 -10.98 24.48
C TRP A 137 9.66 -12.22 23.59
N LYS A 138 10.59 -13.18 23.67
CA LYS A 138 10.52 -14.43 22.89
C LYS A 138 9.21 -15.17 23.17
N CYS A 139 8.60 -15.68 22.11
CA CYS A 139 7.39 -16.50 22.24
C CYS A 139 7.72 -17.80 22.98
N PRO A 140 6.81 -18.29 23.87
CA PRO A 140 6.91 -19.61 24.44
C PRO A 140 6.92 -20.70 23.36
N ALA A 141 7.40 -21.89 23.71
CA ALA A 141 7.29 -23.05 22.84
C ALA A 141 5.81 -23.31 22.47
N PRO A 142 5.52 -23.79 21.25
CA PRO A 142 4.15 -24.01 20.78
C PRO A 142 3.36 -24.97 21.68
N ASP A 143 4.03 -25.92 22.34
CA ASP A 143 3.41 -26.88 23.25
C ASP A 143 2.86 -26.20 24.52
N ILE A 144 3.56 -25.17 25.00
CA ILE A 144 3.13 -24.35 26.15
C ILE A 144 1.98 -23.43 25.72
N MET A 145 2.09 -22.83 24.52
CA MET A 145 1.03 -22.03 23.93
C MET A 145 -0.26 -22.83 23.79
N ALA A 146 -0.19 -24.09 23.33
CA ALA A 146 -1.36 -24.94 23.17
C ALA A 146 -2.07 -25.28 24.50
N ASN A 147 -1.32 -25.33 25.61
CA ASN A 147 -1.84 -25.67 26.94
C ASN A 147 -2.29 -24.44 27.77
N MET A 148 -2.05 -23.21 27.27
CA MET A 148 -2.45 -21.98 27.97
C MET A 148 -3.94 -21.67 27.79
N THR A 149 -4.52 -21.00 28.78
CA THR A 149 -5.90 -20.51 28.69
C THR A 149 -6.02 -19.35 27.69
N TYR A 150 -7.24 -19.07 27.22
CA TYR A 150 -7.50 -17.97 26.29
C TYR A 150 -7.13 -16.60 26.88
N GLU A 151 -7.30 -16.41 28.18
CA GLU A 151 -6.94 -15.17 28.87
C GLU A 151 -5.41 -14.98 28.89
N ASP A 152 -4.65 -16.02 29.25
CA ASP A 152 -3.18 -15.98 29.25
C ASP A 152 -2.61 -15.69 27.85
N LYS A 153 -3.18 -16.31 26.80
CA LYS A 153 -2.81 -16.02 25.41
C LYS A 153 -3.09 -14.57 25.05
N THR A 154 -4.20 -14.03 25.53
CA THR A 154 -4.60 -12.65 25.26
C THR A 154 -3.63 -11.66 25.91
N GLU A 155 -3.29 -11.87 27.18
CA GLU A 155 -2.31 -11.03 27.87
C GLU A 155 -0.93 -11.10 27.20
N LEU A 156 -0.54 -12.27 26.72
CA LEU A 156 0.77 -12.51 26.11
C LEU A 156 1.03 -11.64 24.87
N TRP A 157 0.06 -11.56 23.94
CA TRP A 157 0.21 -10.70 22.76
C TRP A 157 -0.01 -9.22 23.08
N GLN A 158 -0.92 -8.90 24.02
CA GLN A 158 -1.21 -7.52 24.42
C GLN A 158 -0.01 -6.85 25.08
N LEU A 159 0.73 -7.54 25.95
CA LEU A 159 1.94 -7.00 26.58
C LEU A 159 2.98 -6.60 25.54
N ARG A 160 3.22 -7.45 24.53
CA ARG A 160 4.13 -7.16 23.41
C ARG A 160 3.63 -6.01 22.55
N MET A 161 2.33 -5.99 22.27
CA MET A 161 1.73 -4.93 21.47
C MET A 161 1.84 -3.57 22.17
N ARG A 162 1.62 -3.52 23.49
CA ARG A 162 1.74 -2.29 24.31
C ARG A 162 3.16 -1.76 24.34
N GLU A 163 4.17 -2.62 24.43
CA GLU A 163 5.58 -2.22 24.36
C GLU A 163 5.91 -1.60 22.98
N VAL A 164 5.51 -2.27 21.91
CA VAL A 164 5.73 -1.78 20.53
C VAL A 164 4.99 -0.46 20.30
N GLN A 165 3.74 -0.34 20.75
CA GLN A 165 2.98 0.90 20.65
C GLN A 165 3.62 2.02 21.47
N GLY A 166 4.09 1.74 22.69
CA GLY A 166 4.80 2.70 23.54
C GLY A 166 6.05 3.26 22.85
N ALA A 167 6.87 2.38 22.27
CA ALA A 167 8.05 2.78 21.50
C ALA A 167 7.69 3.67 20.29
N ILE A 168 6.64 3.31 19.53
CA ILE A 168 6.18 4.09 18.38
C ILE A 168 5.63 5.46 18.81
N VAL A 169 4.91 5.54 19.93
CA VAL A 169 4.39 6.81 20.47
C VAL A 169 5.54 7.73 20.85
N VAL A 170 6.54 7.24 21.59
CA VAL A 170 7.73 8.03 21.96
C VAL A 170 8.49 8.50 20.73
N ALA A 171 8.71 7.61 19.75
CA ALA A 171 9.35 7.96 18.48
C ALA A 171 8.56 9.04 17.71
N SER A 172 7.23 8.95 17.71
CA SER A 172 6.34 9.91 17.03
C SER A 172 6.37 11.29 17.70
N VAL A 173 6.39 11.34 19.04
CA VAL A 173 6.52 12.61 19.79
C VAL A 173 7.89 13.24 19.50
N PHE A 174 8.95 12.45 19.47
CA PHE A 174 10.29 12.92 19.11
C PHE A 174 10.34 13.44 17.66
N GLN A 175 9.75 12.71 16.72
CA GLN A 175 9.65 13.14 15.31
C GLN A 175 8.84 14.43 15.16
N PHE A 176 7.74 14.57 15.89
CA PHE A 176 6.94 15.79 15.92
C PHE A 176 7.76 16.98 16.44
N ALA A 177 8.51 16.80 17.53
CA ALA A 177 9.38 17.83 18.07
C ALA A 177 10.43 18.29 17.04
N ILE A 178 11.13 17.36 16.39
CA ILE A 178 12.09 17.66 15.31
C ILE A 178 11.43 18.45 14.16
N GLY A 179 10.19 18.09 13.81
CA GLY A 179 9.38 18.80 12.83
C GLY A 179 9.10 20.25 13.22
N VAL A 180 8.66 20.48 14.47
CA VAL A 180 8.39 21.82 15.00
C VAL A 180 9.66 22.67 15.09
N PHE A 181 10.80 22.08 15.45
CA PHE A 181 12.09 22.79 15.48
C PHE A 181 12.68 23.09 14.09
N GLY A 182 12.03 22.66 12.99
CA GLY A 182 12.49 22.94 11.62
C GLY A 182 13.77 22.20 11.20
N ILE A 183 14.27 21.28 12.04
CA ILE A 183 15.50 20.52 11.79
C ILE A 183 15.36 19.67 10.52
N VAL A 184 14.15 19.17 10.23
CA VAL A 184 13.85 18.40 9.02
C VAL A 184 14.24 19.17 7.75
N GLY A 185 13.98 20.48 7.70
CA GLY A 185 14.33 21.32 6.54
C GLY A 185 15.84 21.40 6.32
N LEU A 186 16.62 21.47 7.40
CA LEU A 186 18.09 21.45 7.32
C LEU A 186 18.61 20.09 6.86
N ILE A 187 18.05 19.00 7.38
CA ILE A 187 18.44 17.63 7.03
C ILE A 187 18.10 17.32 5.57
N LEU A 188 16.94 17.76 5.07
CA LEU A 188 16.52 17.54 3.69
C LEU A 188 17.49 18.13 2.66
N ARG A 189 18.31 19.13 3.04
CA ARG A 189 19.39 19.65 2.17
C ARG A 189 20.50 18.63 1.90
N PHE A 190 20.71 17.68 2.81
CA PHE A 190 21.73 16.63 2.70
C PHE A 190 21.18 15.31 2.19
N ILE A 191 19.86 15.10 2.29
CA ILE A 191 19.22 13.89 1.80
C ILE A 191 19.08 13.98 0.28
N THR A 192 19.85 13.17 -0.43
CA THR A 192 19.76 13.04 -1.89
C THR A 192 19.00 11.75 -2.25
N PRO A 193 18.39 11.65 -3.44
CA PRO A 193 17.80 10.39 -3.91
C PRO A 193 18.79 9.22 -3.88
N LEU A 194 20.08 9.52 -4.02
CA LEU A 194 21.18 8.56 -3.95
C LEU A 194 21.30 7.90 -2.56
N THR A 195 20.94 8.59 -1.47
CA THR A 195 20.97 8.02 -0.11
C THR A 195 19.64 7.38 0.28
N ILE A 196 18.51 7.91 -0.20
CA ILE A 196 17.18 7.36 0.08
C ILE A 196 16.97 6.01 -0.61
N ALA A 197 17.34 5.88 -1.88
CA ALA A 197 17.03 4.68 -2.66
C ALA A 197 17.64 3.40 -2.05
N PRO A 198 18.93 3.36 -1.65
CA PRO A 198 19.50 2.20 -0.97
C PRO A 198 18.79 1.89 0.36
N ALA A 199 18.41 2.91 1.13
CA ALA A 199 17.70 2.71 2.39
C ALA A 199 16.33 2.04 2.18
N ILE A 200 15.54 2.50 1.20
CA ILE A 200 14.26 1.89 0.84
C ILE A 200 14.46 0.45 0.36
N VAL A 201 15.48 0.20 -0.47
CA VAL A 201 15.82 -1.16 -0.94
C VAL A 201 16.18 -2.07 0.23
N MET A 202 16.96 -1.61 1.22
CA MET A 202 17.27 -2.41 2.41
C MET A 202 16.04 -2.73 3.25
N VAL A 203 15.12 -1.78 3.43
CA VAL A 203 13.83 -2.05 4.10
C VAL A 203 13.06 -3.13 3.34
N GLY A 204 12.98 -3.05 2.01
CA GLY A 204 12.35 -4.08 1.18
C GLY A 204 13.02 -5.45 1.29
N LEU A 205 14.35 -5.51 1.22
CA LEU A 205 15.13 -6.75 1.32
C LEU A 205 14.96 -7.44 2.67
N SER A 206 14.85 -6.68 3.76
CA SER A 206 14.63 -7.23 5.10
C SER A 206 13.32 -8.04 5.23
N LEU A 207 12.33 -7.74 4.38
CA LEU A 207 11.02 -8.40 4.37
C LEU A 207 10.95 -9.59 3.42
N PHE A 208 11.97 -9.78 2.58
CA PHE A 208 11.99 -10.83 1.58
C PHE A 208 11.87 -12.24 2.19
N GLY A 209 12.52 -12.47 3.33
CA GLY A 209 12.43 -13.76 4.04
C GLY A 209 11.02 -14.09 4.53
N ALA A 210 10.34 -13.11 5.14
CA ALA A 210 8.96 -13.28 5.61
C ALA A 210 7.98 -13.50 4.44
N ALA A 211 8.13 -12.72 3.36
CA ALA A 211 7.34 -12.89 2.15
C ALA A 211 7.57 -14.26 1.49
N GLY A 212 8.84 -14.71 1.43
CA GLY A 212 9.23 -16.02 0.89
C GLY A 212 8.63 -17.18 1.70
N ASN A 213 8.70 -17.13 3.02
CA ASN A 213 8.11 -18.16 3.89
C ASN A 213 6.59 -18.24 3.73
N MET A 214 5.91 -17.10 3.56
CA MET A 214 4.45 -17.08 3.35
C MET A 214 4.05 -17.56 1.95
N ALA A 215 4.80 -17.17 0.91
CA ALA A 215 4.59 -17.64 -0.46
C ALA A 215 4.93 -19.13 -0.63
N GLY A 216 5.91 -19.62 0.15
CA GLY A 216 6.34 -21.02 0.13
C GLY A 216 5.30 -22.01 0.64
N LYS A 217 4.27 -21.56 1.38
CA LYS A 217 3.17 -22.43 1.84
C LYS A 217 2.45 -23.13 0.69
N HIS A 218 2.27 -22.43 -0.43
CA HIS A 218 1.71 -22.95 -1.68
C HIS A 218 2.36 -22.28 -2.87
N TRP A 219 3.55 -22.78 -3.22
CA TRP A 219 4.37 -22.20 -4.29
C TRP A 219 3.63 -22.06 -5.63
N GLY A 220 2.74 -23.01 -5.97
CA GLY A 220 2.00 -22.99 -7.24
C GLY A 220 1.02 -21.83 -7.35
N ILE A 221 0.25 -21.56 -6.30
CA ILE A 221 -0.75 -20.47 -6.27
C ILE A 221 -0.05 -19.12 -6.17
N SER A 222 1.01 -19.05 -5.35
CA SER A 222 1.83 -17.83 -5.26
C SER A 222 2.52 -17.51 -6.58
N GLY A 223 3.07 -18.52 -7.27
CA GLY A 223 3.65 -18.37 -8.61
C GLY A 223 2.62 -17.90 -9.65
N LEU A 224 1.42 -18.47 -9.65
CA LEU A 224 0.31 -18.03 -10.49
C LEU A 224 -0.06 -16.57 -10.21
N THR A 225 -0.13 -16.16 -8.94
CA THR A 225 -0.43 -14.78 -8.55
C THR A 225 0.63 -13.82 -9.10
N ILE A 226 1.92 -14.13 -8.91
CA ILE A 226 3.03 -13.31 -9.41
C ILE A 226 2.98 -13.20 -10.94
N PHE A 227 2.74 -14.33 -11.61
CA PHE A 227 2.60 -14.37 -13.07
C PHE A 227 1.45 -13.47 -13.56
N LEU A 228 0.27 -13.57 -12.95
CA LEU A 228 -0.88 -12.74 -13.31
C LEU A 228 -0.62 -11.25 -13.04
N VAL A 229 0.02 -10.91 -11.92
CA VAL A 229 0.41 -9.52 -11.63
C VAL A 229 1.33 -8.97 -12.72
N ILE A 230 2.34 -9.74 -13.15
CA ILE A 230 3.25 -9.34 -14.23
C ILE A 230 2.50 -9.18 -15.55
N VAL A 231 1.64 -10.14 -15.91
CA VAL A 231 0.87 -10.11 -17.16
C VAL A 231 -0.09 -8.91 -17.18
N PHE A 232 -0.79 -8.64 -16.08
CA PHE A 232 -1.71 -7.50 -15.97
C PHE A 232 -0.98 -6.16 -15.94
N SER A 233 0.12 -6.06 -15.19
CA SER A 233 0.86 -4.81 -15.03
C SER A 233 1.70 -4.44 -16.25
N GLN A 234 2.30 -5.42 -16.95
CA GLN A 234 3.28 -5.17 -18.00
C GLN A 234 2.75 -5.41 -19.42
N TYR A 235 1.95 -6.46 -19.64
CA TYR A 235 1.50 -6.84 -20.99
C TYR A 235 0.11 -6.27 -21.33
N LEU A 236 -0.83 -6.35 -20.40
CA LEU A 236 -2.22 -5.92 -20.60
C LEU A 236 -2.47 -4.45 -20.25
N LYS A 237 -1.42 -3.69 -19.94
CA LYS A 237 -1.50 -2.24 -19.62
C LYS A 237 -2.29 -1.44 -20.65
N ASN A 238 -2.13 -1.76 -21.93
CA ASN A 238 -2.75 -1.02 -23.05
C ASN A 238 -4.12 -1.57 -23.49
N VAL A 239 -4.65 -2.62 -22.84
CA VAL A 239 -5.94 -3.20 -23.22
C VAL A 239 -7.06 -2.41 -22.54
N LYS A 240 -7.85 -1.72 -23.36
CA LYS A 240 -9.00 -0.94 -22.89
C LYS A 240 -10.21 -1.85 -22.75
N CYS A 241 -10.65 -2.09 -21.51
CA CYS A 241 -11.83 -2.90 -21.26
C CYS A 241 -13.10 -2.09 -21.56
N PRO A 242 -14.02 -2.62 -22.39
CA PRO A 242 -15.34 -2.02 -22.57
C PRO A 242 -16.21 -2.30 -21.34
N LEU A 243 -16.39 -1.31 -20.46
CA LEU A 243 -17.36 -1.39 -19.37
C LEU A 243 -18.73 -0.87 -19.84
N PRO A 244 -19.82 -1.64 -19.64
CA PRO A 244 -21.16 -1.17 -19.91
C PRO A 244 -21.52 -0.11 -18.86
N THR A 245 -21.63 1.14 -19.28
CA THR A 245 -22.15 2.25 -18.48
C THR A 245 -23.62 2.47 -18.80
N PHE A 246 -24.46 2.43 -17.76
CA PHE A 246 -25.88 2.73 -17.89
C PHE A 246 -26.10 4.22 -17.71
N ARG A 247 -26.46 4.94 -18.79
CA ARG A 247 -26.76 6.37 -18.71
C ARG A 247 -28.28 6.56 -18.73
N LYS A 248 -28.83 7.17 -17.68
CA LYS A 248 -30.26 7.57 -17.61
C LYS A 248 -30.56 8.49 -18.81
N GLY A 249 -31.32 7.99 -19.79
CA GLY A 249 -31.73 8.70 -21.00
C GLY A 249 -31.02 8.33 -22.31
N SER A 250 -29.95 7.53 -22.32
CA SER A 250 -29.18 7.20 -23.54
C SER A 250 -28.91 5.69 -23.76
N GLY A 251 -29.60 4.80 -23.04
CA GLY A 251 -29.40 3.35 -23.15
C GLY A 251 -28.06 2.84 -22.59
N TRP A 252 -27.69 1.60 -22.92
CA TRP A 252 -26.37 1.02 -22.63
C TRP A 252 -25.30 1.69 -23.50
N GLY A 253 -24.40 2.43 -22.87
CA GLY A 253 -23.19 2.93 -23.51
C GLY A 253 -21.99 2.10 -23.09
N VAL A 254 -21.02 1.89 -23.98
CA VAL A 254 -19.76 1.20 -23.64
C VAL A 254 -18.67 2.26 -23.47
N LYS A 255 -18.14 2.42 -22.25
CA LYS A 255 -16.96 3.26 -22.02
C LYS A 255 -15.71 2.38 -21.95
N LYS A 256 -14.67 2.77 -22.70
CA LYS A 256 -13.36 2.15 -22.67
C LYS A 256 -12.60 2.67 -21.44
N LEU A 257 -12.34 1.81 -20.46
CA LEU A 257 -11.59 2.15 -19.25
C LEU A 257 -10.32 1.30 -19.15
N ASP A 258 -9.24 1.90 -18.67
CA ASP A 258 -7.92 1.28 -18.56
C ASP A 258 -7.79 0.53 -17.21
N ILE A 259 -8.66 -0.45 -16.99
CA ILE A 259 -8.79 -1.20 -15.72
C ILE A 259 -7.47 -1.87 -15.32
N PHE A 260 -6.75 -2.46 -16.28
CA PHE A 260 -5.49 -3.16 -16.02
C PHE A 260 -4.35 -2.22 -15.63
N THR A 261 -4.40 -0.95 -16.03
CA THR A 261 -3.41 0.04 -15.59
C THR A 261 -3.72 0.52 -14.17
N LEU A 262 -5.00 0.59 -13.80
CA LEU A 262 -5.44 1.16 -12.53
C LEU A 262 -5.45 0.15 -11.37
N LEU A 263 -5.76 -1.13 -11.62
CA LEU A 263 -5.95 -2.16 -10.58
C LEU A 263 -5.31 -3.53 -10.91
N PRO A 264 -4.08 -3.62 -11.45
CA PRO A 264 -3.51 -4.91 -11.88
C PRO A 264 -3.32 -5.89 -10.71
N VAL A 265 -2.86 -5.40 -9.56
CA VAL A 265 -2.60 -6.23 -8.37
C VAL A 265 -3.90 -6.77 -7.78
N LEU A 266 -4.90 -5.91 -7.58
CA LEU A 266 -6.18 -6.31 -7.02
C LEU A 266 -6.88 -7.32 -7.93
N LEU A 267 -6.93 -7.08 -9.24
CA LEU A 267 -7.56 -7.97 -10.19
C LEU A 267 -6.91 -9.36 -10.15
N SER A 268 -5.58 -9.41 -10.05
CA SER A 268 -4.84 -10.67 -9.90
C SER A 268 -5.26 -11.42 -8.63
N ILE A 269 -5.35 -10.72 -7.49
CA ILE A 269 -5.74 -11.32 -6.21
C ILE A 269 -7.18 -11.88 -6.28
N VAL A 270 -8.13 -11.12 -6.84
CA VAL A 270 -9.54 -11.56 -6.96
C VAL A 270 -9.67 -12.79 -7.86
N LEU A 271 -8.97 -12.81 -9.00
CA LEU A 271 -9.01 -13.96 -9.91
C LEU A 271 -8.40 -15.21 -9.29
N VAL A 272 -7.23 -15.09 -8.64
CA VAL A 272 -6.61 -16.22 -7.95
C VAL A 272 -7.48 -16.70 -6.80
N TRP A 273 -8.03 -15.79 -5.99
CA TRP A 273 -8.95 -16.15 -4.91
C TRP A 273 -10.19 -16.89 -5.43
N THR A 274 -10.77 -16.43 -6.54
CA THR A 274 -11.93 -17.08 -7.18
C THR A 274 -11.56 -18.48 -7.67
N LEU A 275 -10.38 -18.63 -8.29
CA LEU A 275 -9.87 -19.94 -8.69
C LEU A 275 -9.70 -20.87 -7.48
N CYS A 276 -9.11 -20.38 -6.38
CA CYS A 276 -8.98 -21.15 -5.15
C CYS A 276 -10.35 -21.54 -4.57
N ALA A 277 -11.35 -20.66 -4.64
CA ALA A 277 -12.71 -20.97 -4.20
C ALA A 277 -13.35 -22.08 -5.05
N ILE A 278 -13.21 -22.01 -6.38
CA ILE A 278 -13.71 -23.05 -7.30
C ILE A 278 -13.03 -24.40 -7.01
N LEU A 279 -11.71 -24.41 -6.85
CA LEU A 279 -10.93 -25.61 -6.54
C LEU A 279 -11.23 -26.18 -5.14
N THR A 280 -11.61 -25.32 -4.19
CA THR A 280 -12.06 -25.73 -2.85
C THR A 280 -13.42 -26.41 -2.94
N VAL A 281 -14.36 -25.87 -3.72
CA VAL A 281 -15.69 -26.49 -3.93
C VAL A 281 -15.60 -27.79 -4.72
N SER A 282 -14.63 -27.92 -5.63
CA SER A 282 -14.40 -29.16 -6.38
C SER A 282 -13.58 -30.21 -5.61
N ASP A 283 -13.27 -29.98 -4.33
CA ASP A 283 -12.42 -30.82 -3.46
C ASP A 283 -11.07 -31.23 -4.09
N ALA A 284 -10.52 -30.37 -4.95
CA ALA A 284 -9.23 -30.62 -5.59
C ALA A 284 -8.05 -30.42 -4.62
N PHE A 285 -8.25 -29.66 -3.54
CA PHE A 285 -7.27 -29.46 -2.49
C PHE A 285 -7.46 -30.43 -1.33
N GLN A 286 -6.38 -31.08 -0.89
CA GLN A 286 -6.38 -31.89 0.33
C GLN A 286 -6.89 -31.09 1.53
N THR A 287 -7.67 -31.75 2.40
CA THR A 287 -8.18 -31.18 3.65
C THR A 287 -7.02 -30.65 4.51
N GLY A 288 -7.03 -29.36 4.84
CA GLY A 288 -5.97 -28.68 5.59
C GLY A 288 -4.91 -27.97 4.74
N SER A 289 -5.01 -28.00 3.40
CA SER A 289 -4.14 -27.22 2.53
C SER A 289 -4.33 -25.71 2.79
N PRO A 290 -3.26 -24.92 3.08
CA PRO A 290 -3.37 -23.47 3.26
C PRO A 290 -3.96 -22.68 2.07
N ALA A 291 -4.17 -23.33 0.92
CA ALA A 291 -4.80 -22.79 -0.28
C ALA A 291 -6.33 -22.77 -0.22
N ARG A 292 -6.94 -23.58 0.65
CA ARG A 292 -8.39 -23.68 0.71
C ARG A 292 -8.99 -22.44 1.37
N THR A 293 -10.10 -21.97 0.81
CA THR A 293 -10.80 -20.76 1.26
C THR A 293 -11.72 -21.00 2.46
N ASP A 294 -12.02 -22.25 2.80
CA ASP A 294 -12.90 -22.68 3.89
C ASP A 294 -12.22 -22.69 5.28
N ASN A 295 -10.90 -22.85 5.33
CA ASN A 295 -10.13 -22.99 6.58
C ASN A 295 -10.35 -21.88 7.62
N LYS A 296 -10.74 -20.67 7.18
CA LYS A 296 -10.90 -19.50 8.05
C LYS A 296 -12.35 -19.01 8.16
N ILE A 297 -13.32 -19.81 7.73
CA ILE A 297 -14.73 -19.41 7.75
C ILE A 297 -15.27 -19.27 9.18
N ASN A 298 -14.70 -19.98 10.16
CA ASN A 298 -15.08 -19.88 11.58
C ASN A 298 -14.88 -18.45 12.12
N ILE A 299 -13.85 -17.75 11.66
CA ILE A 299 -13.58 -16.36 12.07
C ILE A 299 -14.75 -15.44 11.67
N LEU A 300 -15.45 -15.73 10.57
CA LEU A 300 -16.61 -14.95 10.13
C LEU A 300 -17.82 -15.17 11.05
N TYR A 301 -18.01 -16.38 11.56
CA TYR A 301 -19.12 -16.71 12.47
C TYR A 301 -18.89 -16.22 13.90
N GLU A 302 -17.64 -16.21 14.35
CA GLU A 302 -17.24 -15.74 15.69
C GLU A 302 -17.10 -14.21 15.77
N ALA A 303 -17.06 -13.51 14.63
CA ALA A 303 -16.87 -12.07 14.59
C ALA A 303 -18.11 -11.29 15.05
N PRO A 304 -17.96 -10.31 15.96
CA PRO A 304 -19.03 -9.40 16.33
C PRO A 304 -19.36 -8.45 15.16
N TRP A 305 -20.64 -8.12 14.99
CA TRP A 305 -21.12 -7.18 13.95
C TRP A 305 -20.53 -5.77 14.11
N PHE A 306 -20.38 -5.31 15.35
CA PHE A 306 -19.80 -4.02 15.66
C PHE A 306 -18.72 -4.19 16.73
N ARG A 307 -17.52 -3.69 16.43
CA ARG A 307 -16.41 -3.59 17.37
C ARG A 307 -15.75 -2.24 17.21
N PHE A 308 -15.56 -1.55 18.33
CA PHE A 308 -14.74 -0.35 18.37
C PHE A 308 -13.32 -0.73 18.82
N PRO A 309 -12.27 -0.35 18.07
CA PRO A 309 -10.90 -0.57 18.52
C PRO A 309 -10.58 0.38 19.67
N TYR A 310 -10.08 -0.16 20.78
CA TYR A 310 -9.64 0.67 21.90
C TYR A 310 -8.15 1.01 21.75
N PRO A 311 -7.74 2.23 22.12
CA PRO A 311 -6.33 2.58 22.15
C PRO A 311 -5.59 1.72 23.19
N CYS A 312 -4.30 1.44 22.94
CA CYS A 312 -3.42 0.71 23.87
C CYS A 312 -3.82 -0.74 24.17
N GLN A 313 -4.51 -1.41 23.23
CA GLN A 313 -4.72 -2.87 23.23
C GLN A 313 -3.48 -3.62 22.78
#